data_AF-A0A846HBW1-F1
#
_entry.id   AF-A0A846HBW1-F1
#
_cell.length_a   1.000
_cell.length_b   1.000
_cell.length_c   1.000
_cell.angle_alpha   90.00
_cell.angle_beta   90.00
_cell.angle_gamma   90.00
#
_symmetry.space_group_name_H-M   'P 1'
#
loop_
_entity.id
_entity.type
_entity.pdbx_description
1 polymer ?
#
loop_
_entity_poly.entity_id
_entity_poly.type
_entity_poly.pdbx_seq_one_letter_code
_entity_poly.pdbx_strand_id
1 'polypeptide(L)'
;MSLKYHEYINSQEWQEVRKLALQRSGSKCQICGSKNSLDVHHNSYDNLGNERENLEDLVVLCSEHHQLYHEALAEVERLADQRLEERLLGGLLMFQFILRIAQILVLVKSALKLAK
;
A
#
# COMPACT_ATOMS: atom_id res chain seq x y z
N MET A 1 4.68 -5.54 -12.56
CA MET A 1 4.28 -4.61 -13.63
C MET A 1 3.76 -5.37 -14.85
N SER A 2 2.82 -4.79 -15.60
CA SER A 2 2.29 -5.34 -16.86
C SER A 2 3.14 -4.93 -18.08
N LEU A 3 3.03 -5.66 -19.19
CA LEU A 3 3.70 -5.32 -20.47
C LEU A 3 3.33 -3.90 -20.95
N LYS A 4 2.06 -3.52 -20.83
CA LYS A 4 1.56 -2.19 -21.23
C LYS A 4 2.21 -1.04 -20.45
N TYR A 5 2.45 -1.24 -19.15
CA TYR A 5 3.13 -0.24 -18.34
C TYR A 5 4.59 -0.06 -18.77
N HIS A 6 5.27 -1.17 -19.07
CA HIS A 6 6.65 -1.12 -19.56
C HIS A 6 6.74 -0.41 -20.92
N GLU A 7 5.79 -0.65 -21.84
CA GLU A 7 5.73 0.09 -23.10
C GLU A 7 5.50 1.60 -22.84
N TYR A 8 4.58 1.93 -21.94
CA TYR A 8 4.27 3.32 -21.59
C TYR A 8 5.47 4.07 -21.00
N ILE A 9 6.16 3.52 -20.00
CA ILE A 9 7.30 4.19 -19.35
C ILE A 9 8.50 4.37 -20.30
N ASN A 10 8.54 3.63 -21.40
CA ASN A 10 9.56 3.76 -22.45
C ASN A 10 9.08 4.61 -23.64
N SER A 11 7.84 5.08 -23.62
CA SER A 11 7.26 5.89 -24.69
C SER A 11 7.79 7.32 -24.69
N GLN A 12 7.68 7.99 -25.85
CA GLN A 12 8.00 9.43 -25.96
C GLN A 12 7.09 10.29 -25.07
N GLU A 13 5.82 9.92 -24.96
CA GLU A 13 4.83 10.60 -24.12
C GLU A 13 5.29 10.67 -22.67
N TRP A 14 5.71 9.53 -22.10
CA TRP A 14 6.25 9.50 -20.75
C TRP A 14 7.53 10.35 -20.62
N GLN A 15 8.43 10.36 -21.62
CA GLN A 15 9.64 11.20 -21.55
C GLN A 15 9.31 12.70 -21.52
N GLU A 16 8.23 13.14 -22.18
CA GLU A 16 7.74 14.52 -22.10
C GLU A 16 7.19 14.84 -20.71
N VAL A 17 6.36 13.96 -20.16
CA VAL A 17 5.83 14.08 -18.78
C VAL A 17 6.98 14.11 -17.77
N ARG A 18 7.94 13.20 -17.88
CA ARG A 18 9.14 13.13 -17.04
C ARG A 18 9.90 14.44 -17.06
N LYS A 19 10.07 15.04 -18.24
CA LYS A 19 10.73 16.35 -18.40
C LYS A 19 9.97 17.46 -17.69
N LEU A 20 8.64 17.50 -17.79
CA LEU A 20 7.81 18.48 -17.10
C LEU A 20 7.92 18.34 -15.57
N ALA A 21 7.90 17.12 -15.04
CA ALA A 21 8.10 16.87 -13.61
C ALA A 21 9.50 17.32 -13.13
N LEU A 22 10.55 17.05 -13.90
CA LEU A 22 11.91 17.53 -13.63
C LEU A 22 12.02 19.06 -13.69
N GLN A 23 11.30 19.73 -14.59
CA GLN A 23 11.28 21.19 -14.64
C GLN A 23 10.54 21.78 -13.44
N ARG A 24 9.37 21.23 -13.08
CA ARG A 24 8.56 21.65 -11.93
C ARG A 24 9.32 21.57 -10.60
N SER A 25 10.13 20.52 -10.42
CA SER A 25 10.97 20.34 -9.22
C SER A 25 12.26 21.18 -9.22
N GLY A 26 12.52 21.96 -10.28
CA GLY A 26 13.80 22.66 -10.44
C GLY A 26 14.99 21.72 -10.64
N SER A 27 14.73 20.51 -11.17
CA SER A 27 15.69 19.43 -11.41
C SER A 27 16.48 19.08 -10.15
N LYS A 28 15.74 18.88 -9.06
CA LYS A 28 16.25 18.50 -7.75
C LYS A 28 15.35 17.46 -7.12
N CYS A 29 15.93 16.60 -6.29
CA CYS A 29 15.17 15.77 -5.37
C CYS A 29 14.33 16.66 -4.47
N GLN A 30 13.03 16.36 -4.38
CA GLN A 30 12.08 17.12 -3.58
C GLN A 30 12.17 16.83 -2.07
N ILE A 31 13.04 15.90 -1.65
CA ILE A 31 13.35 15.63 -0.24
C ILE A 31 14.65 16.33 0.18
N CYS A 32 15.78 16.02 -0.49
CA CYS A 32 17.09 16.52 -0.05
C CYS A 32 17.71 17.61 -0.93
N GLY A 33 17.08 17.97 -2.06
CA GLY A 33 17.59 18.99 -2.97
C GLY A 33 18.76 18.55 -3.87
N SER A 34 19.20 17.28 -3.79
CA SER A 34 20.24 16.72 -4.68
C SER A 34 19.86 16.89 -6.16
N LYS A 35 20.85 17.14 -7.02
CA LYS A 35 20.67 17.21 -8.48
C LYS A 35 21.15 15.94 -9.21
N ASN A 36 21.70 14.99 -8.47
CA ASN A 36 22.32 13.79 -9.03
C ASN A 36 21.32 12.63 -9.06
N SER A 37 21.37 11.83 -10.12
CA SER A 37 20.60 10.58 -10.28
C SER A 37 19.12 10.72 -9.93
N LEU A 38 18.42 11.56 -10.71
CA LEU A 38 17.02 11.87 -10.47
C LEU A 38 16.07 10.93 -11.22
N ASP A 39 15.16 10.35 -10.46
CA ASP A 39 14.04 9.55 -10.92
C ASP A 39 12.72 10.29 -10.69
N VAL A 40 11.72 9.98 -11.51
CA VAL A 40 10.35 10.46 -11.35
C VAL A 40 9.52 9.29 -10.84
N HIS A 41 9.08 9.41 -9.60
CA HIS A 41 8.28 8.42 -8.90
C HIS A 41 6.80 8.77 -9.00
N HIS A 42 5.93 7.77 -9.15
CA HIS A 42 4.47 7.94 -9.12
C HIS A 42 3.97 7.77 -7.68
N ASN A 43 3.44 8.85 -7.08
CA ASN A 43 2.73 8.79 -5.81
C ASN A 43 1.32 8.21 -5.96
N SER A 44 0.70 8.42 -7.12
CA SER A 44 -0.56 7.80 -7.51
C SER A 44 -0.47 7.30 -8.96
N TYR A 45 -1.25 6.28 -9.26
CA TYR A 45 -1.41 5.70 -10.60
C TYR A 45 -2.82 5.95 -11.17
N ASP A 46 -3.65 6.75 -10.48
CA ASP A 46 -5.05 6.99 -10.87
C ASP A 46 -5.18 7.63 -12.26
N ASN A 47 -4.23 8.50 -12.62
CA ASN A 47 -4.18 9.18 -13.92
C ASN A 47 -3.07 8.63 -14.84
N LEU A 48 -2.77 7.33 -14.77
CA LEU A 48 -1.74 6.72 -15.62
C LEU A 48 -2.02 6.99 -17.11
N GLY A 49 -1.05 7.62 -17.80
CA GLY A 49 -1.19 8.08 -19.19
C GLY A 49 -1.78 9.49 -19.37
N ASN A 50 -2.20 10.16 -18.29
CA ASN A 50 -2.74 11.52 -18.29
C ASN A 50 -2.02 12.43 -17.27
N GLU A 51 -0.80 12.06 -16.84
CA GLU A 51 -0.06 12.74 -15.78
C GLU A 51 0.39 14.14 -16.19
N ARG A 52 0.38 14.47 -17.49
CA ARG A 52 0.66 15.81 -17.99
C ARG A 52 -0.27 16.87 -17.39
N GLU A 53 -1.53 16.51 -17.17
CA GLU A 53 -2.55 17.36 -16.56
C GLU A 53 -2.58 17.23 -15.02
N ASN A 54 -1.89 16.22 -14.49
CA ASN A 54 -1.91 15.81 -13.07
C ASN A 54 -0.47 15.61 -12.55
N LEU A 55 0.42 16.58 -12.73
CA LEU A 55 1.84 16.44 -12.37
C LEU A 55 2.07 16.22 -10.87
N GLU A 56 1.09 16.49 -10.02
CA GLU A 56 1.05 16.19 -8.58
C GLU A 56 1.11 14.69 -8.27
N ASP A 57 0.68 13.84 -9.20
CA ASP A 57 0.83 12.38 -9.08
C ASP A 57 2.29 11.95 -9.14
N LEU A 58 3.18 12.85 -9.56
CA LEU A 58 4.60 12.60 -9.72
C LEU A 58 5.44 13.35 -8.69
N VAL A 59 6.49 12.70 -8.19
CA VAL A 59 7.52 13.31 -7.34
C VAL A 59 8.90 13.00 -7.89
N VAL A 60 9.78 14.01 -7.89
CA VAL A 60 11.18 13.85 -8.29
C VAL A 60 12.03 13.52 -7.09
N LEU A 61 12.71 12.38 -7.12
CA LEU A 61 13.56 11.88 -6.05
C LEU A 61 14.95 11.56 -6.59
N CYS A 62 15.99 11.68 -5.76
CA CYS A 62 17.26 11.04 -6.10
C CYS A 62 17.13 9.53 -5.86
N SER A 63 18.00 8.75 -6.50
CA SER A 63 17.98 7.28 -6.41
C SER A 63 17.94 6.75 -4.96
N GLU A 64 18.67 7.38 -4.04
CA GLU A 64 18.67 7.02 -2.62
C GLU A 64 17.29 7.19 -1.97
N HIS A 65 16.67 8.37 -2.12
CA HIS A 65 15.34 8.62 -1.56
C HIS A 65 14.25 7.83 -2.29
N HIS A 66 14.43 7.56 -3.57
CA HIS A 66 13.52 6.72 -4.34
C HIS A 66 13.54 5.29 -3.83
N GLN A 67 14.72 4.72 -3.56
CA GLN A 67 14.87 3.41 -2.96
C GLN A 67 14.31 3.37 -1.53
N LEU A 68 14.66 4.36 -0.70
CA LEU A 68 14.16 4.45 0.67
C LEU A 68 12.62 4.48 0.73
N TYR A 69 11.98 5.16 -0.23
CA TYR A 69 10.52 5.17 -0.33
C TYR A 69 9.96 3.76 -0.54
N HIS A 70 10.50 3.00 -1.51
CA HIS A 70 10.07 1.63 -1.78
C HIS A 70 10.31 0.70 -0.58
N GLU A 71 11.46 0.83 0.08
CA GLU A 71 11.78 0.04 1.28
C GLU A 71 10.81 0.36 2.44
N ALA A 72 10.54 1.64 2.68
CA ALA A 72 9.61 2.05 3.72
C ALA A 72 8.17 1.60 3.44
N LEU A 73 7.72 1.66 2.18
CA LEU A 73 6.39 1.22 1.79
C LEU A 73 6.24 -0.30 1.98
N ALA A 74 7.20 -1.09 1.51
CA ALA A 74 7.20 -2.55 1.69
C ALA A 74 7.18 -2.95 3.17
N GLU A 75 7.90 -2.21 4.02
CA GLU A 75 7.90 -2.44 5.46
C GLU A 75 6.55 -2.11 6.10
N VAL A 76 5.92 -0.99 5.70
CA VAL A 76 4.58 -0.60 6.17
C VAL A 76 3.53 -1.64 5.76
N GLU A 77 3.57 -2.12 4.51
CA GLU A 77 2.67 -3.16 4.01
C GLU A 77 2.82 -4.46 4.79
N ARG A 78 4.05 -4.92 5.01
CA ARG A 78 4.35 -6.11 5.81
C ARG A 78 3.81 -6.00 7.24
N LEU A 79 3.99 -4.86 7.89
CA LEU A 79 3.47 -4.61 9.24
C LEU A 79 1.95 -4.51 9.27
N ALA A 80 1.32 -3.95 8.24
CA ALA A 80 -0.12 -3.87 8.12
C ALA A 80 -0.75 -5.27 7.98
N ASP A 81 -0.16 -6.13 7.16
CA ASP A 81 -0.59 -7.51 6.97
C ASP A 81 -0.49 -8.32 8.27
N GLN A 82 0.64 -8.24 8.98
CA GLN A 82 0.82 -8.90 10.27
C GLN A 82 -0.25 -8.49 11.29
N ARG A 83 -0.55 -7.19 11.37
CA ARG A 83 -1.61 -6.69 12.26
C ARG A 83 -3.00 -7.16 11.85
N LEU A 84 -3.26 -7.28 10.55
CA LEU A 84 -4.53 -7.83 10.06
C LEU A 84 -4.68 -9.30 10.47
N GLU A 85 -3.63 -10.11 10.30
CA GLU A 85 -3.61 -11.51 10.74
C GLU A 85 -3.87 -11.65 12.24
N GLU A 86 -3.20 -10.86 13.08
CA GLU A 86 -3.43 -10.86 14.54
C GLU A 86 -4.87 -10.48 14.90
N ARG A 87 -5.45 -9.48 14.21
CA ARG A 87 -6.85 -9.07 14.41
C ARG A 87 -7.83 -10.17 13.99
N LEU A 88 -7.58 -10.83 12.86
CA LEU A 88 -8.42 -11.93 12.37
C LEU A 88 -8.34 -13.14 13.29
N LEU A 89 -7.13 -13.51 13.75
CA LEU A 89 -6.91 -14.60 14.70
C LEU A 89 -7.62 -14.31 16.03
N GLY A 90 -7.49 -13.09 16.55
CA GLY A 90 -8.19 -12.64 17.76
C GLY A 90 -9.71 -12.69 17.62
N GLY A 91 -10.25 -12.26 16.48
CA GLY A 91 -11.67 -12.38 16.17
C GLY A 91 -12.16 -13.83 16.11
N LEU A 92 -11.38 -14.73 15.48
CA LEU A 92 -11.70 -16.14 15.39
C LEU A 92 -11.69 -16.82 16.76
N LEU A 93 -10.68 -16.54 17.60
CA LEU A 93 -10.59 -17.06 18.97
C LEU A 93 -11.78 -16.58 19.83
N MET A 94 -12.16 -15.31 19.71
CA MET A 94 -13.34 -14.77 20.40
C MET A 94 -14.63 -15.44 19.95
N PHE A 95 -14.81 -15.65 18.64
CA PHE A 95 -15.97 -16.36 18.10
C PHE A 95 -16.04 -17.82 18.57
N GLN A 96 -14.92 -18.55 18.57
CA GLN A 96 -14.84 -19.92 19.10
C GLN A 96 -15.21 -19.97 20.58
N PHE A 97 -14.82 -18.98 21.37
CA PHE A 97 -15.19 -18.88 22.79
C PHE A 97 -16.70 -18.69 22.98
N ILE A 98 -17.34 -17.81 22.19
CA ILE A 98 -18.80 -17.61 22.20
C ILE A 98 -19.53 -18.91 21.85
N LEU A 99 -19.09 -19.64 20.82
CA LEU A 99 -19.68 -20.92 20.44
C LEU A 99 -19.55 -21.96 21.56
N ARG A 100 -18.42 -22.03 22.25
CA ARG A 100 -18.26 -22.94 23.41
C ARG A 100 -19.18 -22.56 24.56
N ILE A 101 -19.32 -21.27 24.89
CA ILE A 101 -20.27 -20.82 25.93
C ILE A 101 -21.69 -21.20 25.55
N ALA A 102 -22.10 -20.97 24.29
CA ALA A 102 -23.44 -21.33 23.81
C ALA A 102 -23.70 -22.84 23.94
N GLN A 103 -22.72 -23.68 23.58
CA GLN A 103 -22.81 -25.14 23.74
C GLN A 103 -22.96 -25.55 25.21
N ILE A 104 -22.18 -24.95 26.11
CA ILE A 104 -22.29 -25.22 27.56
C ILE A 104 -23.68 -24.84 28.07
N LEU A 105 -24.21 -23.68 27.68
CA LEU A 105 -25.55 -23.25 28.09
C LEU A 105 -26.65 -24.20 27.58
N VAL A 106 -26.50 -24.75 26.37
CA VAL A 106 -27.41 -25.79 25.86
C VAL A 106 -27.33 -27.05 26.71
N LEU A 107 -26.12 -27.51 27.07
CA LEU A 107 -25.92 -28.69 27.90
C LEU A 107 -26.48 -28.52 29.32
N VAL A 108 -26.27 -27.35 29.95
CA VAL A 108 -26.83 -27.05 31.28
C VAL A 108 -28.35 -27.01 31.25
N LYS A 109 -28.96 -26.38 30.23
CA LYS A 109 -30.43 -26.38 30.05
C LYS A 109 -30.98 -27.79 29.88
N SER A 110 -30.30 -28.64 29.11
CA SER A 110 -30.69 -30.04 28.92
C SER A 110 -30.57 -30.85 30.21
N ALA A 111 -29.48 -30.69 30.97
CA ALA A 111 -29.29 -31.36 32.25
C ALA A 111 -30.32 -30.94 33.31
N LEU A 112 -30.63 -29.64 33.41
CA LEU A 112 -31.67 -29.12 34.31
C LEU A 112 -33.08 -29.61 33.95
N LYS A 113 -33.35 -29.89 32.67
CA LYS A 113 -34.63 -30.47 32.22
C LYS A 113 -34.75 -31.95 32.57
N LEU A 114 -33.64 -32.68 32.66
CA LEU A 114 -33.58 -34.08 33.06
C LEU A 114 -33.58 -34.28 34.59
N ALA A 115 -33.22 -33.24 35.36
CA ALA A 115 -33.20 -33.25 36.81
C ALA A 115 -34.56 -32.86 37.46
N LYS A 116 -35.60 -32.62 36.65
CA LYS A 116 -37.00 -32.40 37.07
C LYS A 116 -37.84 -33.61 36.68
#